data_AF-A0A7K3WMK7-F1
#
_entry.id   AF-A0A7K3WMK7-F1
#
_cell.length_a   1.000
_cell.length_b   1.000
_cell.length_c   1.000
_cell.angle_alpha   90.00
_cell.angle_beta   90.00
_cell.angle_gamma   90.00
#
_symmetry.space_group_name_H-M   'P 1'
#
loop_
_entity.id
_entity.type
_entity.pdbx_description
1 polymer ?
#
loop_
_entity_poly.entity_id
_entity_poly.type
_entity_poly.pdbx_seq_one_letter_code
_entity_poly.pdbx_strand_id
1 'polypeptide(L)'
;MKQLFLSLLFASFVTLLSAQTIVESNEGTVEFIVDSIFGNMNEITVTGFAFNGSPEAICTFESEGPDFPIANGFALSSGHVNSLTDGFGSLSNPYQNDSDLQLYQSAANLYDCVSLEINFIANESQLELAFIFGSDEYPAYICSQFNDIMGILLKPDTSDDYDIYSVVPFTNIPVTVNSLNGLGPQDFDLVFCDEANPDWEETRNLHLLYK
;
A
#
# COMPACT_ATOMS: atom_id res chain seq x y z
N MET A 1 28.58 -63.64 -27.91
CA MET A 1 29.10 -62.25 -28.02
C MET A 1 28.23 -61.54 -29.03
N LYS A 2 27.55 -60.40 -28.81
CA LYS A 2 27.61 -59.32 -27.81
C LYS A 2 26.17 -58.90 -27.50
N GLN A 3 25.86 -58.54 -26.26
CA GLN A 3 24.54 -57.98 -25.91
C GLN A 3 24.55 -56.46 -26.14
N LEU A 4 23.47 -55.94 -26.74
CA LEU A 4 23.27 -54.51 -26.96
C LEU A 4 22.41 -53.97 -25.81
N PHE A 5 22.91 -52.99 -25.07
CA PHE A 5 22.15 -52.27 -24.04
C PHE A 5 21.84 -50.87 -24.57
N LEU A 6 20.56 -50.51 -24.64
CA LEU A 6 20.11 -49.16 -24.94
C LEU A 6 19.72 -48.49 -23.61
N SER A 7 20.52 -47.53 -23.17
CA SER A 7 20.20 -46.70 -22.01
C SER A 7 19.50 -45.43 -22.49
N LEU A 8 18.20 -45.29 -22.18
CA LEU A 8 17.50 -44.01 -22.32
C LEU A 8 17.89 -43.13 -21.13
N LEU A 9 18.71 -42.12 -21.37
CA LEU A 9 19.00 -41.08 -20.38
C LEU A 9 17.86 -40.06 -20.40
N PHE A 10 16.94 -40.14 -19.45
CA PHE A 10 15.88 -39.13 -19.28
C PHE A 10 16.45 -37.98 -18.43
N ALA A 11 17.04 -36.98 -19.09
CA ALA A 11 17.44 -35.75 -18.42
C ALA A 11 16.18 -34.90 -18.16
N SER A 12 15.63 -34.97 -16.95
CA SER A 12 14.61 -34.02 -16.50
C SER A 12 15.26 -32.64 -16.36
N PHE A 13 15.07 -31.80 -17.37
CA PHE A 13 15.32 -30.37 -17.26
C PHE A 13 14.26 -29.82 -16.31
N VAL A 14 14.60 -29.67 -15.03
CA VAL A 14 13.77 -28.90 -14.09
C VAL A 14 14.00 -27.44 -14.45
N THR A 15 13.11 -26.87 -15.26
CA THR A 15 13.04 -25.42 -15.40
C THR A 15 12.54 -24.87 -14.06
N LEU A 16 13.40 -24.16 -13.35
CA LEU A 16 12.97 -23.26 -12.28
C LEU A 16 12.15 -22.16 -12.96
N LEU A 17 10.83 -22.38 -13.05
CA LEU A 17 9.90 -21.31 -13.33
C LEU A 17 9.79 -20.49 -12.05
N SER A 18 10.33 -19.27 -12.05
CA SER A 18 9.85 -18.27 -11.11
C SER A 18 8.44 -17.92 -11.54
N ALA A 19 7.45 -18.17 -10.69
CA ALA A 19 6.16 -17.50 -10.85
C ALA A 19 6.43 -16.02 -10.59
N GLN A 20 6.27 -15.17 -11.60
CA GLN A 20 6.27 -13.73 -11.37
C GLN A 20 4.88 -13.35 -10.88
N THR A 21 4.80 -12.54 -9.83
CA THR A 21 3.54 -11.87 -9.49
C THR A 21 3.18 -10.97 -10.65
N ILE A 22 2.05 -11.24 -11.31
CA ILE A 22 1.44 -10.32 -12.26
C ILE A 22 0.38 -9.54 -11.47
N VAL A 23 0.54 -8.23 -11.38
CA VAL A 23 -0.50 -7.33 -10.88
C VAL A 23 -1.15 -6.70 -12.12
N GLU A 24 -2.37 -7.10 -12.45
CA GLU A 24 -3.10 -6.49 -13.57
C GLU A 24 -3.94 -5.32 -13.05
N SER A 25 -3.56 -4.09 -13.40
CA SER A 25 -4.36 -2.90 -13.10
C SER A 25 -5.48 -2.74 -14.13
N ASN A 26 -6.71 -2.63 -13.65
CA ASN A 26 -7.86 -2.30 -14.47
C ASN A 26 -8.36 -0.91 -14.12
N GLU A 27 -8.10 0.04 -15.02
CA GLU A 27 -8.63 1.40 -14.93
C GLU A 27 -10.16 1.37 -15.11
N GLY A 28 -10.86 2.12 -14.29
CA GLY A 28 -12.32 2.22 -14.29
C GLY A 28 -12.76 3.57 -13.75
N THR A 29 -14.07 3.85 -13.79
CA THR A 29 -14.59 5.00 -13.06
C THR A 29 -14.44 4.76 -11.56
N VAL A 30 -14.23 5.82 -10.79
CA VAL A 30 -14.20 5.73 -9.32
C VAL A 30 -15.45 5.02 -8.78
N GLU A 31 -16.63 5.34 -9.32
CA GLU A 31 -17.90 4.68 -8.99
C GLU A 31 -17.82 3.16 -9.16
N PHE A 32 -17.30 2.69 -10.30
CA PHE A 32 -17.17 1.26 -10.57
C PHE A 32 -16.22 0.59 -9.57
N ILE A 33 -15.11 1.25 -9.24
CA ILE A 33 -14.13 0.75 -8.27
C ILE A 33 -14.77 0.65 -6.88
N VAL A 34 -15.47 1.70 -6.43
CA VAL A 34 -16.20 1.69 -5.15
C VAL A 34 -17.24 0.57 -5.11
N ASP A 35 -18.06 0.43 -6.15
CA ASP A 35 -19.09 -0.60 -6.23
C ASP A 35 -18.49 -2.02 -6.24
N SER A 36 -17.41 -2.24 -6.99
CA SER A 36 -16.76 -3.56 -7.09
C SER A 36 -16.15 -4.03 -5.78
N ILE A 37 -15.54 -3.12 -5.00
CA ILE A 37 -14.88 -3.44 -3.73
C ILE A 37 -15.89 -3.44 -2.57
N PHE A 38 -16.59 -2.32 -2.37
CA PHE A 38 -17.39 -2.10 -1.17
C PHE A 38 -18.86 -2.49 -1.35
N GLY A 39 -19.37 -2.50 -2.58
CA GLY A 39 -20.78 -2.83 -2.88
C GLY A 39 -21.14 -4.28 -2.59
N ASN A 40 -20.15 -5.17 -2.46
CA ASN A 40 -20.33 -6.60 -2.17
C ASN A 40 -19.98 -6.98 -0.71
N MET A 41 -19.57 -6.02 0.12
CA MET A 41 -19.27 -6.27 1.53
C MET A 41 -20.56 -6.39 2.34
N ASN A 42 -20.63 -7.38 3.24
CA ASN A 42 -21.81 -7.53 4.11
C ASN A 42 -21.69 -6.66 5.36
N GLU A 43 -20.46 -6.36 5.77
CA GLU A 43 -20.07 -5.64 6.97
C GLU A 43 -20.51 -4.18 6.94
N ILE A 44 -20.66 -3.61 5.74
CA ILE A 44 -21.03 -2.20 5.54
C ILE A 44 -22.09 -2.04 4.46
N THR A 45 -22.78 -0.91 4.47
CA THR A 45 -23.60 -0.45 3.35
C THR A 45 -23.17 0.96 2.99
N VAL A 46 -22.55 1.11 1.82
CA VAL A 46 -22.09 2.41 1.31
C VAL A 46 -23.29 3.31 1.01
N THR A 47 -23.24 4.55 1.51
CA THR A 47 -24.27 5.58 1.32
C THR A 47 -23.79 6.75 0.47
N GLY A 48 -22.49 6.84 0.23
CA GLY A 48 -21.87 7.80 -0.67
C GLY A 48 -20.34 7.66 -0.65
N PHE A 49 -19.68 8.33 -1.58
CA PHE A 49 -18.22 8.39 -1.62
C PHE A 49 -17.75 9.73 -2.19
N ALA A 50 -16.50 10.07 -1.91
CA ALA A 50 -15.79 11.17 -2.55
C ALA A 50 -14.38 10.69 -2.92
N PHE A 51 -13.90 11.12 -4.08
CA PHE A 51 -12.54 10.82 -4.51
C PHE A 51 -11.81 12.11 -4.82
N ASN A 52 -10.56 12.16 -4.35
CA ASN A 52 -9.70 13.29 -4.47
C ASN A 52 -8.38 12.85 -5.08
N GLY A 53 -8.20 13.15 -6.36
CA GLY A 53 -7.07 12.70 -7.15
C GLY A 53 -7.37 12.71 -8.64
N SER A 54 -6.37 12.36 -9.44
CA SER A 54 -6.56 12.13 -10.87
C SER A 54 -7.27 10.80 -11.10
N PRO A 55 -8.10 10.63 -12.14
CA PRO A 55 -8.67 9.32 -12.47
C PRO A 55 -7.62 8.22 -12.68
N GLU A 56 -6.41 8.58 -13.10
CA GLU A 56 -5.25 7.71 -13.29
C GLU A 56 -4.54 7.32 -11.97
N ALA A 57 -4.98 7.87 -10.85
CA ALA A 57 -4.44 7.63 -9.50
C ALA A 57 -5.15 6.48 -8.77
N ILE A 58 -6.13 5.84 -9.40
CA ILE A 58 -6.91 4.73 -8.82
C ILE A 58 -7.18 3.62 -9.83
N CYS A 59 -7.05 2.37 -9.41
CA CYS A 59 -7.47 1.21 -10.19
C CYS A 59 -7.94 0.07 -9.29
N THR A 60 -8.62 -0.91 -9.86
CA THR A 60 -8.68 -2.26 -9.26
C THR A 60 -7.43 -3.03 -9.66
N PHE A 61 -7.04 -4.02 -8.86
CA PHE A 61 -5.99 -4.95 -9.22
C PHE A 61 -6.36 -6.38 -8.86
N GLU A 62 -5.81 -7.31 -9.63
CA GLU A 62 -5.74 -8.73 -9.30
C GLU A 62 -4.29 -9.17 -9.36
N SER A 63 -3.87 -10.03 -8.44
CA SER A 63 -2.52 -10.56 -8.34
C SER A 63 -2.51 -12.04 -8.67
N GLU A 64 -1.78 -12.42 -9.72
CA GLU A 64 -1.47 -13.81 -10.05
C GLU A 64 -0.06 -14.18 -9.57
N GLY A 65 0.05 -15.00 -8.54
CA GLY A 65 1.34 -15.52 -8.06
C GLY A 65 1.38 -15.74 -6.54
N PRO A 66 2.33 -16.53 -6.03
CA PRO A 66 2.43 -16.84 -4.61
C PRO A 66 3.04 -15.71 -3.76
N ASP A 67 3.68 -14.71 -4.38
CA ASP A 67 4.61 -13.81 -3.69
C ASP A 67 4.01 -12.44 -3.34
N PHE A 68 2.80 -12.12 -3.79
CA PHE A 68 2.09 -10.90 -3.40
C PHE A 68 0.90 -11.24 -2.49
N PRO A 69 0.82 -10.64 -1.30
CA PRO A 69 -0.02 -11.17 -0.22
C PRO A 69 -1.49 -10.75 -0.31
N ILE A 70 -1.84 -9.89 -1.26
CA ILE A 70 -3.22 -9.44 -1.49
C ILE A 70 -3.66 -9.93 -2.87
N ALA A 71 -4.59 -10.89 -2.91
CA ALA A 71 -4.99 -11.52 -4.17
C ALA A 71 -5.73 -10.57 -5.12
N ASN A 72 -6.49 -9.62 -4.58
CA ASN A 72 -7.20 -8.59 -5.33
C ASN A 72 -7.59 -7.43 -4.41
N GLY A 73 -7.88 -6.28 -5.00
CA GLY A 73 -8.31 -5.09 -4.28
C GLY A 73 -8.34 -3.86 -5.17
N PHE A 74 -8.14 -2.70 -4.56
CA PHE A 74 -7.90 -1.45 -5.28
C PHE A 74 -6.58 -0.85 -4.82
N ALA A 75 -6.00 -0.02 -5.70
CA ALA A 75 -4.79 0.73 -5.40
C ALA A 75 -5.04 2.22 -5.55
N LEU A 76 -4.39 2.99 -4.69
CA LEU A 76 -4.25 4.43 -4.79
C LEU A 76 -2.77 4.75 -5.00
N SER A 77 -2.47 5.70 -5.87
CA SER A 77 -1.11 6.21 -6.10
C SER A 77 -1.13 7.74 -6.10
N SER A 78 -0.19 8.38 -5.39
CA SER A 78 0.06 9.83 -5.57
C SER A 78 0.57 10.13 -6.98
N GLY A 79 1.03 9.09 -7.68
CA GLY A 79 1.38 9.03 -9.09
C GLY A 79 0.36 8.27 -9.94
N HIS A 80 0.84 7.60 -11.00
CA HIS A 80 -0.02 6.83 -11.88
C HIS A 80 -0.11 5.37 -11.40
N VAL A 81 -1.30 4.77 -11.37
CA VAL A 81 -1.46 3.37 -10.93
C VAL A 81 -0.81 2.33 -11.84
N ASN A 82 -0.58 2.63 -13.12
CA ASN A 82 0.17 1.72 -14.00
C ASN A 82 1.66 1.65 -13.64
N SER A 83 2.14 2.58 -12.82
CA SER A 83 3.49 2.55 -12.27
C SER A 83 3.65 1.46 -11.20
N LEU A 84 2.57 0.88 -10.68
CA LEU A 84 2.63 -0.25 -9.73
C LEU A 84 3.44 -1.45 -10.28
N THR A 85 3.39 -1.69 -11.59
CA THR A 85 4.18 -2.74 -12.26
C THR A 85 5.40 -2.21 -12.98
N ASP A 86 5.35 -0.95 -13.45
CA ASP A 86 6.33 -0.39 -14.38
C ASP A 86 7.37 0.54 -13.69
N GLY A 87 7.24 0.75 -12.38
CA GLY A 87 8.20 1.50 -11.55
C GLY A 87 7.70 2.88 -11.10
N PHE A 88 8.48 3.92 -11.37
CA PHE A 88 8.20 5.28 -10.89
C PHE A 88 7.33 6.04 -11.90
N GLY A 89 6.30 6.75 -11.44
CA GLY A 89 5.50 7.60 -12.32
C GLY A 89 4.78 8.71 -11.58
N SER A 90 4.96 9.95 -12.06
CA SER A 90 4.37 11.15 -11.47
C SER A 90 3.17 11.63 -12.28
N LEU A 91 2.18 12.21 -11.60
CA LEU A 91 1.07 12.91 -12.24
C LEU A 91 1.44 14.38 -12.51
N SER A 92 0.91 14.92 -13.61
CA SER A 92 1.22 16.30 -14.02
C SER A 92 0.60 17.39 -13.12
N ASN A 93 -0.41 17.04 -12.31
CA ASN A 93 -1.07 17.92 -11.33
C ASN A 93 -1.61 17.07 -10.17
N PRO A 94 -0.76 16.57 -9.26
CA PRO A 94 -1.24 15.82 -8.12
C PRO A 94 -2.11 16.72 -7.24
N TYR A 95 -3.11 16.14 -6.60
CA TYR A 95 -3.89 16.87 -5.62
C TYR A 95 -2.98 17.23 -4.45
N GLN A 96 -3.07 18.46 -3.97
CA GLN A 96 -2.19 18.96 -2.93
C GLN A 96 -2.97 19.04 -1.62
N ASN A 97 -2.40 18.40 -0.59
CA ASN A 97 -2.83 18.47 0.80
C ASN A 97 -4.14 17.75 1.14
N ASP A 98 -4.15 17.01 2.24
CA ASP A 98 -5.33 16.41 2.85
C ASP A 98 -5.33 16.82 4.32
N SER A 99 -6.32 17.62 4.73
CA SER A 99 -6.31 18.23 6.07
C SER A 99 -6.38 17.21 7.19
N ASP A 100 -7.05 16.09 6.96
CA ASP A 100 -7.26 15.06 7.96
C ASP A 100 -5.97 14.25 8.13
N LEU A 101 -5.29 13.94 7.03
CA LEU A 101 -3.98 13.29 7.05
C LEU A 101 -2.86 14.22 7.56
N GLN A 102 -2.93 15.51 7.27
CA GLN A 102 -1.94 16.51 7.67
C GLN A 102 -1.79 16.64 9.19
N LEU A 103 -2.85 16.33 9.95
CA LEU A 103 -2.81 16.27 11.43
C LEU A 103 -1.80 15.23 11.95
N TYR A 104 -1.56 14.18 11.17
CA TYR A 104 -0.65 13.09 11.50
C TYR A 104 0.76 13.27 10.93
N GLN A 105 0.99 14.34 10.17
CA GLN A 105 2.29 14.72 9.59
C GLN A 105 2.58 16.20 9.82
N SER A 106 2.36 16.72 11.03
CA SER A 106 2.37 18.16 11.34
C SER A 106 3.68 18.90 11.03
N ALA A 107 4.80 18.19 10.87
CA ALA A 107 6.12 18.77 10.60
C ALA A 107 6.47 18.86 9.10
N ALA A 108 5.65 18.33 8.20
CA ALA A 108 5.92 18.32 6.76
C ALA A 108 4.67 18.68 5.95
N ASN A 109 4.87 19.39 4.84
CA ASN A 109 3.79 19.62 3.88
C ASN A 109 3.52 18.33 3.12
N LEU A 110 2.24 18.09 2.82
CA LEU A 110 1.84 17.07 1.86
C LEU A 110 1.87 17.68 0.45
N TYR A 111 2.70 17.12 -0.44
CA TYR A 111 2.94 17.67 -1.78
C TYR A 111 2.04 17.03 -2.85
N ASP A 112 1.73 15.76 -2.69
CA ASP A 112 1.00 14.93 -3.62
C ASP A 112 0.16 13.90 -2.87
N CYS A 113 -1.15 14.14 -2.85
CA CYS A 113 -2.14 13.34 -2.15
C CYS A 113 -3.10 12.67 -3.13
N VAL A 114 -3.59 11.50 -2.72
CA VAL A 114 -4.75 10.84 -3.30
C VAL A 114 -5.59 10.30 -2.14
N SER A 115 -6.90 10.46 -2.18
CA SER A 115 -7.79 9.90 -1.17
C SER A 115 -9.12 9.43 -1.75
N LEU A 116 -9.64 8.36 -1.15
CA LEU A 116 -10.97 7.83 -1.37
C LEU A 116 -11.69 7.80 -0.03
N GLU A 117 -12.76 8.58 0.09
CA GLU A 117 -13.65 8.60 1.24
C GLU A 117 -14.92 7.82 0.91
N ILE A 118 -15.36 6.95 1.82
CA ILE A 118 -16.67 6.30 1.76
C ILE A 118 -17.48 6.63 3.01
N ASN A 119 -18.74 6.98 2.80
CA ASN A 119 -19.74 7.05 3.86
C ASN A 119 -20.47 5.71 3.90
N PHE A 120 -20.63 5.13 5.09
CA PHE A 120 -21.27 3.82 5.21
C PHE A 120 -22.03 3.64 6.52
N ILE A 121 -23.00 2.72 6.49
CA ILE A 121 -23.65 2.17 7.68
C ILE A 121 -22.94 0.88 8.03
N ALA A 122 -22.45 0.75 9.27
CA ALA A 122 -21.88 -0.50 9.77
C ALA A 122 -23.02 -1.51 10.06
N ASN A 123 -22.97 -2.66 9.41
CA ASN A 123 -23.88 -3.79 9.63
C ASN A 123 -23.32 -4.80 10.64
N GLU A 124 -21.99 -4.81 10.80
CA GLU A 124 -21.25 -5.67 11.72
C GLU A 124 -20.38 -4.84 12.67
N SER A 125 -19.94 -5.45 13.78
CA SER A 125 -19.10 -4.78 14.78
C SER A 125 -17.62 -4.68 14.41
N GLN A 126 -17.21 -5.30 13.30
CA GLN A 126 -15.83 -5.38 12.87
C GLN A 126 -15.74 -5.22 11.35
N LEU A 127 -14.76 -4.44 10.92
CA LEU A 127 -14.36 -4.26 9.53
C LEU A 127 -12.84 -4.48 9.47
N GLU A 128 -12.41 -5.36 8.58
CA GLU A 128 -10.99 -5.65 8.39
C GLU A 128 -10.52 -5.11 7.03
N LEU A 129 -9.41 -4.36 7.03
CA LEU A 129 -8.74 -3.91 5.82
C LEU A 129 -7.29 -4.38 5.85
N ALA A 130 -6.91 -5.19 4.86
CA ALA A 130 -5.52 -5.47 4.58
C ALA A 130 -4.99 -4.39 3.62
N PHE A 131 -3.78 -3.91 3.88
CA PHE A 131 -3.12 -2.92 3.04
C PHE A 131 -1.65 -3.24 2.85
N ILE A 132 -1.08 -2.68 1.78
CA ILE A 132 0.35 -2.55 1.56
C ILE A 132 0.62 -1.07 1.35
N PHE A 133 1.68 -0.56 1.97
CA PHE A 133 2.18 0.78 1.72
C PHE A 133 3.50 0.68 0.96
N GLY A 134 3.58 1.37 -0.18
CA GLY A 134 4.78 1.50 -1.00
C GLY A 134 5.05 2.97 -1.27
N SER A 135 6.32 3.32 -1.42
CA SER A 135 6.76 4.69 -1.66
C SER A 135 8.08 4.64 -2.42
N ASP A 136 8.30 5.64 -3.28
CA ASP A 136 9.51 5.82 -4.06
C ASP A 136 10.71 6.21 -3.16
N GLU A 137 10.41 6.76 -1.98
CA GLU A 137 11.35 7.08 -0.92
C GLU A 137 11.89 5.80 -0.25
N TYR A 138 11.18 4.68 -0.31
CA TYR A 138 11.63 3.42 0.28
C TYR A 138 12.41 2.55 -0.73
N PRO A 139 13.59 2.00 -0.38
CA PRO A 139 14.33 2.19 0.87
C PRO A 139 15.32 3.37 0.81
N ALA A 140 15.34 4.12 -0.29
CA ALA A 140 16.44 5.04 -0.63
C ALA A 140 16.52 6.32 0.21
N TYR A 141 15.49 6.66 0.99
CA TYR A 141 15.34 7.91 1.75
C TYR A 141 14.82 7.68 3.18
N ILE A 142 14.96 6.46 3.71
CA ILE A 142 14.66 6.15 5.12
C ILE A 142 15.50 7.04 6.05
N CYS A 143 14.88 7.51 7.13
CA CYS A 143 15.46 8.46 8.08
C CYS A 143 15.88 9.78 7.42
N SER A 144 15.06 10.33 6.53
CA SER A 144 15.33 11.60 5.88
C SER A 144 14.14 12.57 5.96
N GLN A 145 14.34 13.81 5.52
CA GLN A 145 13.26 14.79 5.41
C GLN A 145 12.23 14.45 4.30
N PHE A 146 12.55 13.52 3.40
CA PHE A 146 11.61 13.00 2.39
C PHE A 146 10.87 11.85 3.04
N ASN A 147 9.56 12.02 3.24
CA ASN A 147 8.76 11.08 4.01
C ASN A 147 7.32 11.09 3.53
N ASP A 148 6.84 9.92 3.15
CA ASP A 148 5.45 9.68 2.82
C ASP A 148 4.70 9.08 4.02
N ILE A 149 3.40 9.35 4.07
CA ILE A 149 2.45 8.81 5.04
C ILE A 149 1.30 8.14 4.32
N MET A 150 0.81 7.03 4.88
CA MET A 150 -0.43 6.40 4.48
C MET A 150 -1.45 6.43 5.62
N GLY A 151 -2.66 6.90 5.30
CA GLY A 151 -3.79 7.01 6.23
C GLY A 151 -4.92 6.04 5.90
N ILE A 152 -5.29 5.19 6.86
CA ILE A 152 -6.65 4.64 6.97
C ILE A 152 -7.32 5.40 8.10
N LEU A 153 -8.22 6.30 7.74
CA LEU A 153 -8.88 7.22 8.67
C LEU A 153 -10.33 6.79 8.88
N LEU A 154 -10.81 6.85 10.12
CA LEU A 154 -12.20 6.56 10.46
C LEU A 154 -12.72 7.54 11.52
N LYS A 155 -13.94 8.01 11.32
CA LYS A 155 -14.69 8.77 12.32
C LYS A 155 -16.16 8.38 12.33
N PRO A 156 -16.85 8.48 13.47
CA PRO A 156 -18.30 8.45 13.48
C PRO A 156 -18.87 9.78 12.95
N ASP A 157 -20.10 9.77 12.42
CA ASP A 157 -20.81 10.98 11.96
C ASP A 157 -20.98 12.05 13.06
N THR A 158 -20.81 11.66 14.33
CA THR A 158 -20.87 12.56 15.49
C THR A 158 -19.55 13.26 15.81
N SER A 159 -18.48 12.98 15.06
CA SER A 159 -17.14 13.55 15.23
C SER A 159 -16.75 14.35 13.98
N ASP A 160 -16.07 15.47 14.21
CA ASP A 160 -15.39 16.22 13.16
C ASP A 160 -13.96 15.70 12.92
N ASP A 161 -13.37 15.04 13.92
CA ASP A 161 -11.99 14.54 13.87
C ASP A 161 -11.94 13.06 13.46
N TYR A 162 -10.99 12.74 12.57
CA TYR A 162 -10.63 11.37 12.17
C TYR A 162 -9.57 10.77 13.07
N ASP A 163 -9.75 9.51 13.47
CA ASP A 163 -8.72 8.67 14.07
C ASP A 163 -7.96 7.90 12.98
N ILE A 164 -6.63 7.78 13.11
CA ILE A 164 -5.81 6.97 12.20
C ILE A 164 -5.68 5.52 12.69
N TYR A 165 -5.93 4.58 11.79
CA TYR A 165 -5.86 3.13 12.03
C TYR A 165 -4.70 2.45 11.29
N SER A 166 -4.08 3.13 10.32
CA SER A 166 -2.82 2.71 9.69
C SER A 166 -1.64 3.06 10.60
N VAL A 167 -1.53 2.36 11.73
CA VAL A 167 -0.46 2.57 12.71
C VAL A 167 0.55 1.43 12.70
N VAL A 168 1.78 1.73 13.11
CA VAL A 168 2.81 0.72 13.34
C VAL A 168 2.30 -0.25 14.43
N PRO A 169 2.39 -1.58 14.21
CA PRO A 169 1.82 -2.58 15.11
C PRO A 169 2.16 -2.34 16.59
N PHE A 170 1.15 -2.42 17.45
CA PHE A 170 1.25 -2.22 18.91
C PHE A 170 1.63 -0.80 19.36
N THR A 171 1.54 0.18 18.46
CA THR A 171 1.79 1.60 18.75
C THR A 171 0.61 2.47 18.30
N ASN A 172 0.67 3.77 18.60
CA ASN A 172 -0.19 4.80 18.00
C ASN A 172 0.57 5.66 16.97
N ILE A 173 1.69 5.15 16.45
CA ILE A 173 2.56 5.87 15.51
C ILE A 173 2.02 5.64 14.09
N PRO A 174 1.71 6.69 13.31
CA PRO A 174 1.30 6.54 11.92
C PRO A 174 2.30 5.77 11.06
N VAL A 175 1.80 5.03 10.08
CA VAL A 175 2.62 4.39 9.04
C VAL A 175 3.19 5.46 8.12
N THR A 176 4.52 5.59 8.13
CA THR A 176 5.31 6.49 7.30
C THR A 176 6.58 5.81 6.84
N VAL A 177 7.29 6.35 5.85
CA VAL A 177 8.61 5.82 5.44
C VAL A 177 9.60 5.83 6.61
N ASN A 178 9.59 6.87 7.44
CA ASN A 178 10.50 7.00 8.58
C ASN A 178 10.10 6.21 9.82
N SER A 179 8.81 5.87 10.00
CA SER A 179 8.35 5.08 11.16
C SER A 179 8.53 3.57 10.98
N LEU A 180 8.93 3.16 9.78
CA LEU A 180 9.09 1.77 9.35
C LEU A 180 10.53 1.49 8.92
N ASN A 181 10.99 0.25 9.13
CA ASN A 181 12.21 -0.28 8.48
C ASN A 181 13.45 0.63 8.64
N GLY A 182 13.75 1.12 9.86
CA GLY A 182 14.68 2.22 10.14
C GLY A 182 16.18 2.04 9.80
N LEU A 183 16.56 1.19 8.83
CA LEU A 183 17.88 1.22 8.20
C LEU A 183 17.75 1.14 6.68
N GLY A 184 17.96 2.27 6.00
CA GLY A 184 18.18 2.32 4.57
C GLY A 184 19.62 1.99 4.17
N PRO A 185 19.90 1.80 2.87
CA PRO A 185 21.25 1.56 2.36
C PRO A 185 22.17 2.80 2.42
N GLN A 186 21.66 3.93 2.89
CA GLN A 186 22.32 5.23 2.92
C GLN A 186 22.48 5.72 4.37
N ASP A 187 23.58 6.41 4.65
CA ASP A 187 23.86 7.01 5.96
C ASP A 187 23.09 8.34 6.13
N PHE A 188 21.77 8.28 6.31
CA PHE A 188 20.97 9.47 6.67
C PHE A 188 20.96 9.73 8.18
N ASP A 189 20.48 10.91 8.57
CA ASP A 189 20.41 11.34 9.97
C ASP A 189 19.28 10.60 10.69
N LEU A 190 19.65 9.73 11.65
CA LEU A 190 18.70 8.93 12.41
C LEU A 190 17.69 9.77 13.20
N VAL A 191 17.93 11.07 13.38
CA VAL A 191 16.97 11.98 14.03
C VAL A 191 15.57 11.89 13.42
N PHE A 192 15.45 11.70 12.10
CA PHE A 192 14.14 11.62 11.44
C PHE A 192 13.39 10.32 11.79
N CYS A 193 14.11 9.21 11.94
CA CYS A 193 13.53 7.96 12.42
C CYS A 193 13.25 8.00 13.92
N ASP A 194 14.15 8.57 14.73
CA ASP A 194 13.96 8.73 16.17
C ASP A 194 12.75 9.62 16.49
N GLU A 195 12.52 10.68 15.70
CA GLU A 195 11.34 11.55 15.81
C GLU A 195 10.06 10.85 15.36
N ALA A 196 10.10 10.08 14.27
CA ALA A 196 8.94 9.38 13.74
C ALA A 196 8.54 8.15 14.57
N ASN A 197 9.52 7.38 15.04
CA ASN A 197 9.35 6.18 15.84
C ASN A 197 10.60 5.94 16.71
N PRO A 198 10.59 6.32 18.00
CA PRO A 198 11.73 6.12 18.89
C PRO A 198 12.18 4.66 19.05
N ASP A 199 11.29 3.70 18.78
CA ASP A 199 11.54 2.26 18.87
C ASP A 199 11.71 1.63 17.48
N TRP A 200 12.14 2.40 16.47
CA TRP A 200 12.28 1.94 15.08
C TRP A 200 13.18 0.71 14.93
N GLU A 201 14.13 0.49 15.85
CA GLU A 201 14.98 -0.70 15.86
C GLU A 201 14.19 -2.00 16.07
N GLU A 202 13.10 -1.93 16.83
CA GLU A 202 12.21 -3.07 17.08
C GLU A 202 11.28 -3.33 15.89
N THR A 203 11.00 -2.27 15.11
CA THR A 203 10.13 -2.31 13.93
C THR A 203 10.91 -2.48 12.63
N ARG A 204 12.26 -2.51 12.67
CA ARG A 204 13.13 -2.62 11.48
C ARG A 204 12.94 -3.89 10.64
N ASN A 205 12.38 -4.93 11.25
CA ASN A 205 12.06 -6.20 10.62
C ASN A 205 10.56 -6.39 10.39
N LEU A 206 9.74 -5.40 10.75
CA LEU A 206 8.37 -5.30 10.26
C LEU A 206 8.48 -4.89 8.79
N HIS A 207 8.89 -5.83 7.94
CA HIS A 207 8.55 -5.75 6.53
C HIS A 207 7.03 -5.65 6.52
N LEU A 208 6.48 -4.45 6.31
CA LEU A 208 5.07 -4.27 5.94
C LEU A 208 4.86 -4.67 4.47
N LEU A 209 5.39 -5.85 4.15
CA LEU A 209 4.95 -6.76 3.15
C LEU A 209 4.69 -8.03 3.96
N TYR A 210 3.42 -8.41 4.10
CA TYR A 210 3.04 -9.66 4.78
C TYR A 210 4.07 -10.77 4.47
N LYS A 211 4.78 -11.14 5.54
CA LYS A 211 5.30 -12.47 5.80
C LYS A 211 4.91 -12.84 7.23
#